data_AF-A0A1V5R2W8-F1
#
_entry.id   AF-A0A1V5R2W8-F1
#
_cell.length_a   1.000
_cell.length_b   1.000
_cell.length_c   1.000
_cell.angle_alpha   90.00
_cell.angle_beta   90.00
_cell.angle_gamma   90.00
#
_symmetry.space_group_name_H-M   'P 1'
#
loop_
_entity.id
_entity.type
_entity.pdbx_description
1 polymer ?
#
loop_
_entity_poly.entity_id
_entity_poly.type
_entity_poly.pdbx_seq_one_letter_code
_entity_poly.pdbx_strand_id
1 'polypeptide(L)'
;MPIVSADLKEYKSSATNSDGAGISATEVVDNTDNNLFTDITGDEATAGGTEYRKIFRKNTHATLTWQNIVSWLLSQPTNSALSFGFGLDHADDADGGQGNMTAFGANAVVAVVSDGADTRQLTVVGEDASGNRQTETLTLNGATEVVGSLTFSKVYAVYANSLSASRTVTVKQSSGGTARGTIGTNKKICFLWFGKKYSGGSLVNAEGGDMASKATGLKSGDVAPAGNFGLWYRITWPAGAGAVTATTTQVKSEGDTAA
;
A
#
# COMPACT_ATOMS: atom_id res chain seq x y z
N MET A 1 2.58 29.19 10.57
CA MET A 1 1.56 28.42 11.32
C MET A 1 1.82 26.96 11.02
N PRO A 2 1.96 26.07 12.00
CA PRO A 2 2.21 24.66 11.72
C PRO A 2 1.01 24.01 11.04
N ILE A 3 1.24 22.91 10.32
CA ILE A 3 0.14 22.04 9.87
C ILE A 3 -0.57 21.49 11.10
N VAL A 4 -1.89 21.63 11.14
CA VAL A 4 -2.73 21.06 12.21
C VAL A 4 -3.57 19.90 11.68
N SER A 5 -4.20 19.14 12.58
CA SER A 5 -5.02 17.99 12.19
C SER A 5 -6.14 18.34 11.21
N ALA A 6 -6.73 19.53 11.31
CA ALA A 6 -7.78 20.00 10.40
C ALA A 6 -7.29 20.22 8.96
N ASP A 7 -5.98 20.33 8.74
CA ASP A 7 -5.38 20.46 7.41
C ASP A 7 -5.11 19.10 6.74
N LEU A 8 -5.30 17.99 7.45
CA LEU A 8 -5.00 16.65 6.96
C LEU A 8 -6.29 15.86 6.90
N LYS A 9 -6.73 15.53 5.68
CA LYS A 9 -8.02 14.90 5.44
C LYS A 9 -7.89 13.54 4.78
N GLU A 10 -8.79 12.63 5.13
CA GLU A 10 -8.91 11.32 4.50
C GLU A 10 -10.04 11.32 3.48
N TYR A 11 -9.81 10.72 2.32
CA TYR A 11 -10.78 10.62 1.23
C TYR A 11 -10.89 9.18 0.74
N LYS A 12 -12.09 8.80 0.32
CA LYS A 12 -12.33 7.55 -0.39
C LYS A 12 -11.64 7.59 -1.74
N SER A 13 -11.17 6.44 -2.22
CA SER A 13 -10.95 6.26 -3.65
C SER A 13 -12.26 6.31 -4.45
N SER A 14 -12.16 6.58 -5.75
CA SER A 14 -13.30 6.90 -6.62
C SER A 14 -14.10 5.69 -7.13
N ALA A 15 -13.62 4.47 -6.91
CA ALA A 15 -14.43 3.27 -7.10
C ALA A 15 -15.61 3.23 -6.10
N THR A 16 -16.72 2.61 -6.48
CA THR A 16 -17.99 2.65 -5.71
C THR A 16 -17.81 2.19 -4.26
N ASN A 17 -17.07 1.10 -4.05
CA ASN A 17 -16.81 0.57 -2.71
C ASN A 17 -15.53 1.14 -2.10
N SER A 18 -14.95 2.17 -2.72
CA SER A 18 -13.62 2.66 -2.38
C SER A 18 -12.55 1.56 -2.46
N ASP A 19 -12.67 0.65 -3.41
CA ASP A 19 -11.81 -0.52 -3.61
C ASP A 19 -10.84 -0.33 -4.78
N GLY A 20 -10.49 0.92 -5.13
CA GLY A 20 -9.58 1.19 -6.24
C GLY A 20 -9.71 2.57 -6.88
N ALA A 21 -8.88 2.80 -7.90
CA ALA A 21 -8.80 4.03 -8.68
C ALA A 21 -8.21 5.23 -7.92
N GLY A 22 -8.34 6.44 -8.48
CA GLY A 22 -7.81 7.68 -7.92
C GLY A 22 -8.62 8.22 -6.74
N ILE A 23 -8.20 9.35 -6.20
CA ILE A 23 -8.90 10.04 -5.10
C ILE A 23 -10.28 10.54 -5.52
N SER A 24 -11.25 10.47 -4.61
CA SER A 24 -12.58 11.09 -4.75
C SER A 24 -12.72 12.37 -3.91
N ALA A 25 -13.85 13.07 -4.06
CA ALA A 25 -14.20 14.19 -3.18
C ALA A 25 -14.90 13.73 -1.88
N THR A 26 -15.17 12.44 -1.71
CA THR A 26 -15.90 11.91 -0.54
C THR A 26 -14.95 11.70 0.63
N GLU A 27 -15.11 12.52 1.67
CA GLU A 27 -14.29 12.46 2.88
C GLU A 27 -14.61 11.20 3.70
N VAL A 28 -13.57 10.56 4.25
CA VAL A 28 -13.71 9.54 5.30
C VAL A 28 -13.77 10.29 6.63
N VAL A 29 -14.99 10.64 7.04
CA VAL A 29 -15.29 11.23 8.34
C VAL A 29 -14.98 10.27 9.50
N ASP A 30 -14.27 10.78 10.51
CA ASP A 30 -13.97 10.05 11.74
C ASP A 30 -15.24 9.70 12.54
N ASN A 31 -15.16 8.65 13.35
CA ASN A 31 -16.23 8.17 14.23
C ASN A 31 -17.59 7.96 13.54
N THR A 32 -17.57 7.70 12.23
CA THR A 32 -18.73 7.29 11.44
C THR A 32 -18.61 5.81 11.17
N ASP A 33 -19.59 5.05 11.66
CA ASP A 33 -19.64 3.61 11.43
C ASP A 33 -19.79 3.29 9.94
N ASN A 34 -19.24 2.15 9.52
CA ASN A 34 -19.30 1.67 8.15
C ASN A 34 -18.78 2.63 7.07
N ASN A 35 -17.96 3.61 7.45
CA ASN A 35 -17.52 4.64 6.53
C ASN A 35 -16.46 4.13 5.54
N LEU A 36 -15.63 3.18 5.96
CA LEU A 36 -14.62 2.57 5.10
C LEU A 36 -14.91 1.10 4.82
N PHE A 37 -15.06 0.28 5.85
CA PHE A 37 -15.43 -1.14 5.75
C PHE A 37 -16.86 -1.33 6.23
N THR A 38 -17.60 -2.24 5.63
CA THR A 38 -18.91 -2.64 6.14
C THR A 38 -18.76 -3.62 7.29
N ASP A 39 -19.79 -3.72 8.13
CA ASP A 39 -19.87 -4.74 9.18
C ASP A 39 -19.76 -6.15 8.59
N ILE A 40 -19.16 -7.06 9.35
CA ILE A 40 -19.04 -8.47 8.98
C ILE A 40 -20.27 -9.20 9.52
N THR A 41 -21.16 -9.63 8.63
CA THR A 41 -22.38 -10.37 8.99
C THR A 41 -22.06 -11.75 9.57
N GLY A 42 -23.01 -12.38 10.28
CA GLY A 42 -22.83 -13.73 10.82
C GLY A 42 -22.52 -14.77 9.74
N ASP A 43 -23.13 -14.63 8.56
CA ASP A 43 -22.91 -15.53 7.43
C ASP A 43 -21.50 -15.35 6.84
N GLU A 44 -21.06 -14.10 6.66
CA GLU A 44 -19.70 -13.79 6.20
C GLU A 44 -18.64 -14.22 7.22
N ALA A 45 -18.91 -14.03 8.52
CA ALA A 45 -18.01 -14.44 9.59
C ALA A 45 -17.88 -15.98 9.64
N THR A 46 -18.96 -16.69 9.38
CA THR A 46 -18.97 -18.16 9.24
C THR A 46 -18.13 -18.62 8.05
N ALA A 47 -18.25 -17.94 6.91
CA ALA A 47 -17.50 -18.27 5.70
C ALA A 47 -16.00 -17.90 5.78
N GLY A 48 -15.67 -16.86 6.56
CA GLY A 48 -14.38 -16.19 6.44
C GLY A 48 -14.34 -15.30 5.20
N GLY A 49 -13.39 -14.39 5.14
CA GLY A 49 -13.36 -13.45 4.03
C GLY A 49 -12.20 -12.49 4.01
N THR A 50 -12.19 -11.70 2.94
CA THR A 50 -11.22 -10.64 2.71
C THR A 50 -11.92 -9.50 2.01
N GLU A 51 -11.67 -8.30 2.52
CA GLU A 51 -12.19 -7.08 1.93
C GLU A 51 -11.05 -6.08 1.70
N TYR A 52 -11.09 -5.41 0.54
CA TYR A 52 -10.11 -4.40 0.17
C TYR A 52 -10.77 -3.02 0.13
N ARG A 53 -10.00 -2.03 0.59
CA ARG A 53 -10.32 -0.62 0.47
C ARG A 53 -9.07 0.16 0.11
N LYS A 54 -9.26 1.34 -0.44
CA LYS A 54 -8.22 2.28 -0.80
C LYS A 54 -8.66 3.66 -0.40
N ILE A 55 -7.84 4.30 0.43
CA ILE A 55 -8.06 5.66 0.87
C ILE A 55 -6.92 6.55 0.41
N PHE A 56 -7.16 7.84 0.51
CA PHE A 56 -6.17 8.87 0.25
C PHE A 56 -6.08 9.81 1.44
N ARG A 57 -4.85 10.15 1.83
CA ARG A 57 -4.58 11.22 2.79
C ARG A 57 -4.11 12.44 2.03
N LYS A 58 -4.84 13.54 2.16
CA LYS A 58 -4.61 14.80 1.43
C LYS A 58 -4.13 15.88 2.39
N ASN A 59 -3.09 16.59 1.99
CA ASN A 59 -2.67 17.82 2.63
C ASN A 59 -3.52 18.97 2.08
N THR A 60 -4.46 19.46 2.88
CA THR A 60 -5.31 20.61 2.53
C THR A 60 -4.78 21.93 3.08
N HIS A 61 -3.59 21.94 3.70
CA HIS A 61 -2.94 23.18 4.08
C HIS A 61 -2.63 24.01 2.83
N ALA A 62 -2.82 25.33 2.90
CA ALA A 62 -2.69 26.22 1.74
C ALA A 62 -1.25 26.32 1.18
N THR A 63 -0.23 26.34 2.05
CA THR A 63 1.16 26.65 1.64
C THR A 63 2.24 25.66 2.09
N LEU A 64 2.04 24.92 3.19
CA LEU A 64 3.07 24.05 3.75
C LEU A 64 3.01 22.63 3.22
N THR A 65 4.19 22.10 2.90
CA THR A 65 4.40 20.68 2.59
C THR A 65 4.39 19.87 3.89
N TRP A 66 3.66 18.75 3.87
CA TRP A 66 3.71 17.73 4.92
C TRP A 66 4.86 16.78 4.62
N GLN A 67 5.89 16.78 5.45
CA GLN A 67 7.17 16.13 5.15
C GLN A 67 7.33 14.78 5.87
N ASN A 68 8.18 13.91 5.32
CA ASN A 68 8.63 12.67 5.96
C ASN A 68 7.49 11.80 6.51
N ILE A 69 6.41 11.66 5.75
CA ILE A 69 5.20 11.01 6.25
C ILE A 69 5.46 9.53 6.47
N VAL A 70 5.10 9.05 7.67
CA VAL A 70 5.16 7.65 8.07
C VAL A 70 3.78 7.16 8.46
N SER A 71 3.40 5.98 7.98
CA SER A 71 2.12 5.32 8.25
C SER A 71 2.31 4.00 9.00
N TRP A 72 1.54 3.75 10.07
CA TRP A 72 1.65 2.52 10.87
C TRP A 72 0.29 2.05 11.39
N LEU A 73 0.19 0.75 11.70
CA LEU A 73 -0.98 0.17 12.32
C LEU A 73 -1.06 0.64 13.78
N LEU A 74 -2.09 1.41 14.11
CA LEU A 74 -2.36 1.88 15.47
C LEU A 74 -3.38 0.99 16.18
N SER A 75 -4.43 0.58 15.48
CA SER A 75 -5.41 -0.38 15.98
C SER A 75 -5.97 -1.22 14.85
N GLN A 76 -6.46 -2.40 15.22
CA GLN A 76 -7.16 -3.30 14.33
C GLN A 76 -8.46 -3.76 14.99
N PRO A 77 -9.41 -4.27 14.22
CA PRO A 77 -10.67 -4.72 14.77
C PRO A 77 -10.57 -6.03 15.55
N THR A 78 -11.60 -6.30 16.33
CA THR A 78 -11.75 -7.61 16.99
C THR A 78 -12.13 -8.66 15.95
N ASN A 79 -11.64 -9.90 16.10
CA ASN A 79 -11.95 -11.06 15.24
C ASN A 79 -11.61 -10.91 13.73
N SER A 80 -10.91 -9.84 13.38
CA SER A 80 -10.47 -9.54 12.02
C SER A 80 -9.13 -8.83 12.08
N ALA A 81 -8.38 -8.85 10.98
CA ALA A 81 -7.00 -8.39 10.92
C ALA A 81 -6.85 -7.36 9.82
N LEU A 82 -6.23 -6.22 10.16
CA LEU A 82 -5.99 -5.13 9.22
C LEU A 82 -4.55 -5.17 8.71
N SER A 83 -4.41 -5.21 7.40
CA SER A 83 -3.17 -4.88 6.70
C SER A 83 -3.33 -3.59 5.90
N PHE A 84 -2.23 -2.91 5.62
CA PHE A 84 -2.17 -1.76 4.72
C PHE A 84 -0.94 -1.81 3.80
N GLY A 85 -1.00 -1.12 2.68
CA GLY A 85 0.04 -1.13 1.65
C GLY A 85 0.05 0.17 0.86
N PHE A 86 1.07 0.33 0.02
CA PHE A 86 1.26 1.53 -0.79
C PHE A 86 0.22 1.64 -1.91
N GLY A 87 -0.44 2.79 -2.06
CA GLY A 87 -1.39 3.07 -3.15
C GLY A 87 -1.02 4.29 -3.99
N LEU A 88 -1.44 4.29 -5.25
CA LEU A 88 -1.24 5.37 -6.22
C LEU A 88 -2.52 6.19 -6.40
N ASP A 89 -2.39 7.51 -6.57
CA ASP A 89 -3.50 8.32 -7.08
C ASP A 89 -3.59 8.16 -8.61
N HIS A 90 -4.21 7.05 -9.04
CA HIS A 90 -4.34 6.72 -10.44
C HIS A 90 -5.55 5.81 -10.69
N ALA A 91 -6.27 6.04 -11.79
CA ALA A 91 -7.44 5.26 -12.18
C ALA A 91 -7.14 3.75 -12.29
N ASP A 92 -5.99 3.39 -12.86
CA ASP A 92 -5.59 1.99 -13.02
C ASP A 92 -5.05 1.29 -11.76
N ASP A 93 -4.86 1.99 -10.65
CA ASP A 93 -4.56 1.32 -9.37
C ASP A 93 -5.89 0.93 -8.71
N ALA A 94 -6.53 -0.07 -9.32
CA ALA A 94 -7.91 -0.48 -9.06
C ALA A 94 -8.06 -1.97 -8.73
N ASP A 95 -7.05 -2.56 -8.10
CA ASP A 95 -7.08 -3.97 -7.73
C ASP A 95 -6.20 -4.22 -6.48
N GLY A 96 -6.85 -4.42 -5.34
CA GLY A 96 -6.17 -4.77 -4.08
C GLY A 96 -5.41 -6.10 -4.15
N GLY A 97 -5.76 -6.99 -5.08
CA GLY A 97 -5.03 -8.23 -5.36
C GLY A 97 -3.61 -8.01 -5.90
N GLN A 98 -3.25 -6.77 -6.29
CA GLN A 98 -1.87 -6.40 -6.62
C GLN A 98 -0.96 -6.26 -5.41
N GLY A 99 -1.50 -6.34 -4.19
CA GLY A 99 -0.71 -6.55 -2.97
C GLY A 99 -0.17 -7.99 -2.91
N ASN A 100 0.61 -8.38 -3.90
CA ASN A 100 1.10 -9.75 -4.11
C ASN A 100 2.61 -9.88 -3.85
N MET A 101 3.24 -8.84 -3.28
CA MET A 101 4.65 -8.90 -2.98
C MET A 101 4.96 -9.66 -1.68
N THR A 102 6.19 -10.16 -1.59
CA THR A 102 6.82 -10.71 -0.37
C THR A 102 8.03 -9.87 0.02
N ALA A 103 8.35 -9.83 1.31
CA ALA A 103 9.47 -9.06 1.82
C ALA A 103 10.83 -9.54 1.28
N PHE A 104 11.78 -8.62 1.20
CA PHE A 104 13.18 -8.96 0.96
C PHE A 104 13.76 -9.65 2.20
N GLY A 105 14.58 -10.67 1.98
CA GLY A 105 15.27 -11.37 3.07
C GLY A 105 16.54 -10.65 3.58
N ALA A 106 17.04 -9.68 2.83
CA ALA A 106 18.24 -8.90 3.14
C ALA A 106 18.28 -7.64 2.27
N ASN A 107 19.14 -6.66 2.62
CA ASN A 107 19.40 -5.50 1.77
C ASN A 107 19.90 -5.94 0.39
N ALA A 108 19.21 -5.53 -0.68
CA ALA A 108 19.48 -6.01 -2.03
C ALA A 108 18.99 -5.03 -3.09
N VAL A 109 19.56 -5.10 -4.29
CA VAL A 109 19.02 -4.39 -5.45
C VAL A 109 17.70 -5.00 -5.91
N VAL A 110 16.87 -4.21 -6.57
CA VAL A 110 15.67 -4.70 -7.26
C VAL A 110 16.03 -5.08 -8.69
N ALA A 111 15.63 -6.26 -9.13
CA ALA A 111 15.66 -6.62 -10.55
C ALA A 111 14.23 -6.80 -11.06
N VAL A 112 13.99 -6.43 -12.32
CA VAL A 112 12.69 -6.52 -12.99
C VAL A 112 12.85 -7.20 -14.33
N VAL A 113 11.90 -8.06 -14.69
CA VAL A 113 11.90 -8.76 -15.97
C VAL A 113 10.49 -8.84 -16.52
N SER A 114 10.31 -8.40 -17.77
CA SER A 114 9.04 -8.55 -18.49
C SER A 114 8.98 -9.92 -19.17
N ASP A 115 7.78 -10.48 -19.32
CA ASP A 115 7.56 -11.76 -20.00
C ASP A 115 7.74 -11.72 -21.53
N GLY A 116 8.07 -10.55 -22.08
CA GLY A 116 8.25 -10.33 -23.51
C GLY A 116 8.84 -8.96 -23.80
N ALA A 117 8.78 -8.54 -25.07
CA ALA A 117 9.25 -7.22 -25.48
C ALA A 117 8.46 -6.11 -24.76
N ASP A 118 9.17 -5.33 -23.94
CA ASP A 118 8.60 -4.28 -23.10
C ASP A 118 9.64 -3.17 -22.89
N THR A 119 9.19 -1.93 -22.90
CA THR A 119 10.03 -0.74 -22.75
C THR A 119 9.44 0.24 -21.73
N ARG A 120 8.46 -0.19 -20.94
CA ARG A 120 7.85 0.64 -19.91
C ARG A 120 8.87 0.99 -18.84
N GLN A 121 8.63 2.13 -18.18
CA GLN A 121 9.40 2.53 -17.00
C GLN A 121 8.67 2.07 -15.75
N LEU A 122 9.44 1.57 -14.80
CA LEU A 122 8.97 1.13 -13.50
C LEU A 122 9.63 1.98 -12.42
N THR A 123 8.85 2.42 -11.45
CA THR A 123 9.36 3.09 -10.26
C THR A 123 9.31 2.14 -9.09
N VAL A 124 10.46 1.90 -8.48
CA VAL A 124 10.63 1.20 -7.21
C VAL A 124 10.52 2.23 -6.08
N VAL A 125 9.78 1.89 -5.03
CA VAL A 125 9.67 2.70 -3.80
C VAL A 125 10.02 1.83 -2.60
N GLY A 126 10.90 2.32 -1.74
CA GLY A 126 11.30 1.59 -0.54
C GLY A 126 12.22 2.37 0.38
N GLU A 127 13.03 1.65 1.15
CA GLU A 127 13.99 2.20 2.12
C GLU A 127 15.42 1.80 1.77
N ASP A 128 16.39 2.67 2.04
CA ASP A 128 17.82 2.34 2.02
C ASP A 128 18.24 1.52 3.26
N ALA A 129 19.52 1.17 3.35
CA ALA A 129 20.05 0.41 4.49
C ALA A 129 19.96 1.17 5.83
N SER A 130 19.84 2.50 5.79
CA SER A 130 19.67 3.38 6.96
C SER A 130 18.18 3.61 7.30
N GLY A 131 17.27 3.02 6.53
CA GLY A 131 15.84 3.20 6.66
C GLY A 131 15.30 4.46 5.98
N ASN A 132 16.10 5.26 5.27
CA ASN A 132 15.58 6.45 4.59
C ASN A 132 14.77 6.05 3.37
N ARG A 133 13.66 6.75 3.13
CA ARG A 133 12.86 6.51 1.94
C ARG A 133 13.66 6.86 0.69
N GLN A 134 13.64 5.99 -0.31
CA GLN A 134 14.27 6.21 -1.61
C GLN A 134 13.42 5.63 -2.74
N THR A 135 13.71 6.07 -3.97
CA THR A 135 13.07 5.60 -5.19
C THR A 135 14.08 5.39 -6.29
N GLU A 136 13.82 4.41 -7.16
CA GLU A 136 14.62 4.16 -8.35
C GLU A 136 13.71 3.94 -9.56
N THR A 137 14.06 4.49 -10.71
CA THR A 137 13.35 4.24 -11.97
C THR A 137 14.15 3.27 -12.83
N LEU A 138 13.52 2.18 -13.24
CA LEU A 138 14.07 1.16 -14.12
C LEU A 138 13.34 1.18 -15.47
N THR A 139 14.08 1.22 -16.57
CA THR A 139 13.52 1.12 -17.92
C THR A 139 13.66 -0.31 -18.41
N LEU A 140 12.54 -0.98 -18.72
CA LEU A 140 12.56 -2.33 -19.28
C LEU A 140 13.29 -2.34 -20.64
N ASN A 141 14.04 -3.41 -20.91
CA ASN A 141 14.82 -3.58 -22.15
C ASN A 141 14.44 -4.89 -22.85
N GLY A 142 13.20 -4.92 -23.34
CA GLY A 142 12.60 -6.14 -23.87
C GLY A 142 12.31 -7.16 -22.77
N ALA A 143 12.60 -8.43 -23.06
CA ALA A 143 12.49 -9.53 -22.11
C ALA A 143 13.76 -9.71 -21.24
N THR A 144 14.76 -8.84 -21.40
CA THR A 144 16.01 -8.92 -20.63
C THR A 144 15.76 -8.43 -19.21
N GLU A 145 16.32 -9.12 -18.22
CA GLU A 145 16.29 -8.67 -16.82
C GLU A 145 17.04 -7.34 -16.70
N VAL A 146 16.39 -6.36 -16.07
CA VAL A 146 16.95 -5.05 -15.76
C VAL A 146 17.19 -4.98 -14.26
N VAL A 147 18.44 -4.76 -13.88
CA VAL A 147 18.88 -4.73 -12.48
C VAL A 147 19.10 -3.28 -12.07
N GLY A 148 18.51 -2.89 -10.95
CA GLY A 148 18.72 -1.58 -10.35
C GLY A 148 20.13 -1.38 -9.80
N SER A 149 20.41 -0.13 -9.50
CA SER A 149 21.65 0.38 -8.93
C SER A 149 21.55 0.63 -7.43
N LEU A 150 20.35 0.94 -6.92
CA LEU A 150 20.12 1.19 -5.49
C LEU A 150 19.82 -0.12 -4.75
N THR A 151 20.36 -0.25 -3.54
CA THR A 151 20.00 -1.36 -2.63
C THR A 151 18.89 -0.94 -1.69
N PHE A 152 17.93 -1.82 -1.49
CA PHE A 152 16.76 -1.61 -0.64
C PHE A 152 16.76 -2.59 0.53
N SER A 153 16.64 -2.07 1.75
CA SER A 153 16.40 -2.88 2.95
C SER A 153 14.94 -3.34 3.02
N LYS A 154 14.04 -2.56 2.40
CA LYS A 154 12.61 -2.84 2.26
C LYS A 154 12.10 -2.24 0.97
N VAL A 155 11.25 -2.96 0.27
CA VAL A 155 10.53 -2.46 -0.93
C VAL A 155 9.05 -2.42 -0.59
N TYR A 156 8.43 -1.25 -0.74
CA TYR A 156 7.00 -1.07 -0.50
C TYR A 156 6.17 -1.42 -1.73
N ALA A 157 6.64 -0.99 -2.90
CA ALA A 157 5.95 -1.20 -4.17
C ALA A 157 6.89 -1.03 -5.36
N VAL A 158 6.47 -1.60 -6.49
CA VAL A 158 6.97 -1.29 -7.82
C VAL A 158 5.78 -0.99 -8.70
N TYR A 159 5.80 0.11 -9.46
CA TYR A 159 4.71 0.45 -10.35
C TYR A 159 5.18 0.92 -11.72
N ALA A 160 4.40 0.59 -12.75
CA ALA A 160 4.65 0.99 -14.12
C ALA A 160 4.07 2.36 -14.44
N ASN A 161 4.75 3.10 -15.31
CA ASN A 161 4.26 4.38 -15.82
C ASN A 161 3.00 4.23 -16.68
N SER A 162 2.83 3.09 -17.36
CA SER A 162 1.67 2.74 -18.18
C SER A 162 1.23 1.29 -18.02
N LEU A 163 -0.03 1.02 -18.38
CA LEU A 163 -0.56 -0.34 -18.44
C LEU A 163 0.01 -1.12 -19.63
N SER A 164 -0.04 -2.44 -19.52
CA SER A 164 0.13 -3.34 -20.64
C SER A 164 -0.93 -4.42 -20.62
N ALA A 165 -1.67 -4.56 -21.73
CA ALA A 165 -2.68 -5.60 -21.87
C ALA A 165 -2.09 -7.00 -22.12
N SER A 166 -0.78 -7.09 -22.42
CA SER A 166 -0.15 -8.35 -22.87
C SER A 166 1.12 -8.73 -22.12
N ARG A 167 1.63 -7.85 -21.25
CA ARG A 167 2.89 -8.05 -20.54
C ARG A 167 2.67 -8.08 -19.04
N THR A 168 3.22 -9.09 -18.40
CA THR A 168 3.49 -9.10 -16.95
C THR A 168 4.92 -8.69 -16.68
N VAL A 169 5.17 -8.15 -15.49
CA VAL A 169 6.53 -7.84 -15.03
C VAL A 169 6.77 -8.49 -13.68
N THR A 170 7.79 -9.32 -13.59
CA THR A 170 8.22 -9.95 -12.34
C THR A 170 9.25 -9.06 -11.65
N VAL A 171 9.04 -8.79 -10.37
CA VAL A 171 9.97 -8.10 -9.47
C VAL A 171 10.77 -9.15 -8.70
N LYS A 172 12.08 -8.99 -8.61
CA LYS A 172 13.01 -9.95 -8.00
C LYS A 172 13.93 -9.27 -7.00
N GLN A 173 14.33 -10.03 -5.98
CA GLN A 173 15.39 -9.63 -5.06
C GLN A 173 16.74 -10.05 -5.66
N SER A 174 17.56 -9.07 -6.06
CA SER A 174 18.83 -9.27 -6.78
C SER A 174 18.69 -9.85 -8.20
N SER A 175 19.74 -9.69 -9.02
CA SER A 175 19.80 -10.30 -10.36
C SER A 175 19.71 -11.81 -10.28
N GLY A 176 18.87 -12.43 -11.12
CA GLY A 176 18.66 -13.87 -11.10
C GLY A 176 17.97 -14.42 -9.84
N GLY A 177 17.65 -13.57 -8.85
CA GLY A 177 17.22 -14.02 -7.52
C GLY A 177 15.74 -14.38 -7.42
N THR A 178 15.24 -14.51 -6.20
CA THR A 178 13.86 -14.94 -5.95
C THR A 178 12.86 -13.89 -6.43
N ALA A 179 11.80 -14.34 -7.12
CA ALA A 179 10.65 -13.51 -7.44
C ALA A 179 9.96 -13.06 -6.14
N ARG A 180 9.68 -11.76 -6.05
CA ARG A 180 9.06 -11.14 -4.89
C ARG A 180 7.66 -10.64 -5.17
N GLY A 181 7.28 -10.35 -6.40
CA GLY A 181 5.91 -10.02 -6.80
C GLY A 181 5.81 -9.81 -8.31
N THR A 182 4.61 -9.53 -8.79
CA THR A 182 4.35 -9.39 -10.22
C THR A 182 3.35 -8.28 -10.48
N ILE A 183 3.68 -7.38 -11.40
CA ILE A 183 2.70 -6.48 -12.03
C ILE A 183 1.98 -7.28 -13.12
N GLY A 184 0.70 -7.56 -12.92
CA GLY A 184 -0.12 -8.32 -13.86
C GLY A 184 -0.44 -7.56 -15.16
N THR A 185 -1.07 -8.24 -16.12
CA THR A 185 -1.63 -7.59 -17.30
C THR A 185 -2.76 -6.65 -16.90
N ASN A 186 -2.80 -5.46 -17.51
CA ASN A 186 -3.72 -4.37 -17.16
C ASN A 186 -3.63 -3.96 -15.68
N LYS A 187 -2.45 -4.11 -15.05
CA LYS A 187 -2.18 -3.65 -13.70
C LYS A 187 -1.06 -2.62 -13.70
N LYS A 188 -1.17 -1.65 -12.79
CA LYS A 188 -0.21 -0.54 -12.68
C LYS A 188 0.86 -0.79 -11.62
N ILE A 189 0.56 -1.55 -10.58
CA ILE A 189 1.39 -1.67 -9.39
C ILE A 189 1.48 -3.13 -8.96
N CYS A 190 2.54 -3.48 -8.26
CA CYS A 190 2.54 -4.55 -7.27
C CYS A 190 3.11 -3.98 -5.96
N PHE A 191 2.54 -4.36 -4.82
CA PHE A 191 2.93 -3.80 -3.52
C PHE A 191 2.95 -4.84 -2.41
N LEU A 192 3.57 -4.47 -1.29
CA LEU A 192 3.72 -5.29 -0.09
C LEU A 192 2.70 -4.88 0.98
N TRP A 193 2.06 -5.87 1.59
CA TRP A 193 1.17 -5.66 2.73
C TRP A 193 1.93 -5.64 4.06
N PHE A 194 1.58 -4.70 4.91
CA PHE A 194 2.08 -4.54 6.28
C PHE A 194 0.92 -4.56 7.27
N GLY A 195 1.17 -4.85 8.55
CA GLY A 195 0.12 -5.00 9.55
C GLY A 195 -0.11 -6.47 9.92
N LYS A 196 -1.37 -6.83 10.11
CA LYS A 196 -1.76 -8.17 10.53
C LYS A 196 -2.66 -8.83 9.48
N LYS A 197 -2.63 -10.15 9.44
CA LYS A 197 -3.53 -10.98 8.64
C LYS A 197 -3.86 -12.27 9.38
N TYR A 198 -4.89 -12.97 8.93
CA TYR A 198 -5.11 -14.35 9.33
C TYR A 198 -4.40 -15.33 8.40
N SER A 199 -3.80 -16.38 8.99
CA SER A 199 -3.23 -17.52 8.28
C SER A 199 -3.49 -18.78 9.09
N GLY A 200 -4.25 -19.74 8.52
CA GLY A 200 -4.60 -20.97 9.23
C GLY A 200 -5.31 -20.74 10.57
N GLY A 201 -6.21 -19.75 10.63
CA GLY A 201 -6.95 -19.38 11.85
C GLY A 201 -6.14 -18.57 12.88
N SER A 202 -4.84 -18.41 12.69
CA SER A 202 -3.99 -17.63 13.58
C SER A 202 -3.78 -16.21 13.06
N LEU A 203 -3.79 -15.24 13.98
CA LEU A 203 -3.38 -13.87 13.69
C LEU A 203 -1.85 -13.82 13.58
N VAL A 204 -1.35 -13.40 12.41
CA VAL A 204 0.09 -13.31 12.11
C VAL A 204 0.42 -11.96 11.49
N ASN A 205 1.71 -11.68 11.34
CA ASN A 205 2.16 -10.51 10.59
C ASN A 205 1.81 -10.66 9.10
N ALA A 206 1.50 -9.54 8.45
CA ALA A 206 1.41 -9.49 7.00
C ALA A 206 2.77 -9.73 6.34
N GLU A 207 2.76 -9.86 5.03
CA GLU A 207 3.90 -10.25 4.19
C GLU A 207 5.15 -9.39 4.40
N GLY A 208 4.98 -8.12 4.76
CA GLY A 208 6.04 -7.15 5.03
C GLY A 208 6.34 -6.89 6.51
N GLY A 209 5.68 -7.58 7.45
CA GLY A 209 5.77 -7.33 8.88
C GLY A 209 4.59 -6.54 9.45
N ASP A 210 4.63 -6.24 10.75
CA ASP A 210 3.50 -5.68 11.49
C ASP A 210 3.34 -4.17 11.43
N MET A 211 4.43 -3.40 11.24
CA MET A 211 4.45 -1.94 11.25
C MET A 211 3.57 -1.35 12.36
N ALA A 212 3.79 -1.80 13.60
CA ALA A 212 2.96 -1.42 14.75
C ALA A 212 3.34 -0.05 15.37
N SER A 213 4.27 0.69 14.77
CA SER A 213 4.74 1.97 15.30
C SER A 213 5.28 2.91 14.22
N LYS A 214 5.36 4.21 14.54
CA LYS A 214 6.00 5.22 13.69
C LYS A 214 7.45 4.87 13.34
N ALA A 215 8.20 4.23 14.23
CA ALA A 215 9.60 3.89 13.97
C ALA A 215 9.79 2.87 12.84
N THR A 216 8.80 2.00 12.62
CA THR A 216 8.88 0.90 11.65
C THR A 216 7.91 1.06 10.46
N GLY A 217 7.11 2.12 10.46
CA GLY A 217 6.02 2.34 9.53
C GLY A 217 6.44 2.61 8.08
N LEU A 218 5.46 2.57 7.18
CA LEU A 218 5.61 2.81 5.75
C LEU A 218 5.84 4.29 5.49
N LYS A 219 6.91 4.62 4.74
CA LYS A 219 7.27 6.00 4.42
C LYS A 219 6.66 6.43 3.08
N SER A 220 5.70 7.35 3.12
CA SER A 220 5.04 7.87 1.92
C SER A 220 5.87 8.96 1.23
N GLY A 221 6.74 9.65 1.98
CA GLY A 221 7.53 10.78 1.50
C GLY A 221 6.85 12.10 1.82
N ASP A 222 7.13 13.13 1.02
CA ASP A 222 6.59 14.47 1.20
C ASP A 222 5.34 14.69 0.36
N VAL A 223 4.40 15.46 0.90
CA VAL A 223 3.14 15.81 0.24
C VAL A 223 2.96 17.32 0.23
N ALA A 224 3.12 17.88 -0.95
CA ALA A 224 2.91 19.31 -1.21
C ALA A 224 1.49 19.76 -0.85
N PRO A 225 1.24 21.07 -0.69
CA PRO A 225 -0.10 21.64 -0.60
C PRO A 225 -1.02 21.10 -1.69
N ALA A 226 -2.25 20.75 -1.32
CA ALA A 226 -3.27 20.08 -2.15
C ALA A 226 -2.88 18.67 -2.68
N GLY A 227 -1.67 18.21 -2.43
CA GLY A 227 -1.20 16.86 -2.75
C GLY A 227 -1.82 15.78 -1.86
N ASN A 228 -1.65 14.53 -2.26
CA ASN A 228 -2.12 13.37 -1.51
C ASN A 228 -1.21 12.15 -1.71
N PHE A 229 -1.42 11.13 -0.89
CA PHE A 229 -0.91 9.78 -1.12
C PHE A 229 -1.99 8.74 -0.83
N GLY A 230 -1.91 7.60 -1.53
CA GLY A 230 -2.84 6.50 -1.39
C GLY A 230 -2.33 5.44 -0.41
N LEU A 231 -3.26 4.80 0.29
CA LEU A 231 -3.02 3.57 1.04
C LEU A 231 -4.08 2.54 0.69
N TRP A 232 -3.63 1.34 0.32
CA TRP A 232 -4.47 0.17 0.24
C TRP A 232 -4.64 -0.43 1.63
N TYR A 233 -5.85 -0.86 1.96
CA TYR A 233 -6.22 -1.52 3.20
C TYR A 233 -6.81 -2.88 2.85
N ARG A 234 -6.49 -3.89 3.65
CA ARG A 234 -7.02 -5.25 3.54
C ARG A 234 -7.49 -5.67 4.93
N ILE A 235 -8.78 -5.96 5.06
CA ILE A 235 -9.31 -6.66 6.22
C ILE A 235 -9.44 -8.14 5.88
N THR A 236 -9.04 -9.01 6.80
CA THR A 236 -9.21 -10.46 6.71
C THR A 236 -9.84 -11.00 7.98
N TRP A 237 -10.69 -12.01 7.88
CA TRP A 237 -11.25 -12.73 9.03
C TRP A 237 -11.28 -14.23 8.75
N PRO A 238 -10.99 -15.08 9.76
CA PRO A 238 -11.03 -16.52 9.60
C PRO A 238 -12.48 -17.00 9.51
N ALA A 239 -12.69 -18.17 8.90
CA ALA A 239 -13.98 -18.85 8.95
C ALA A 239 -14.35 -19.19 10.40
N GLY A 240 -15.61 -18.97 10.75
CA GLY A 240 -16.11 -19.12 12.12
C GLY A 240 -15.67 -17.98 13.06
N ALA A 241 -15.22 -16.85 12.53
CA ALA A 241 -15.07 -15.63 13.32
C ALA A 241 -16.42 -15.23 13.93
N GLY A 242 -16.40 -14.54 15.08
CA GLY A 242 -17.59 -13.84 15.55
C GLY A 242 -17.88 -12.64 14.65
N ALA A 243 -19.15 -12.37 14.36
CA ALA A 243 -19.57 -11.16 13.66
C ALA A 243 -19.00 -9.92 14.34
N VAL A 244 -18.69 -8.89 13.55
CA VAL A 244 -18.05 -7.66 14.03
C VAL A 244 -18.93 -6.49 13.66
N THR A 245 -19.31 -5.71 14.67
CA THR A 245 -20.01 -4.43 14.53
C THR A 245 -19.13 -3.32 15.12
N ALA A 246 -19.22 -2.10 14.60
CA ALA A 246 -18.49 -0.93 15.12
C ALA A 246 -16.96 -1.13 15.13
N THR A 247 -16.47 -1.58 13.98
CA THR A 247 -15.07 -1.93 13.69
C THR A 247 -14.18 -0.69 13.76
N THR A 248 -13.45 -0.47 14.86
CA THR A 248 -12.41 0.57 14.88
C THR A 248 -11.12 0.02 14.26
N THR A 249 -10.77 0.53 13.09
CA THR A 249 -9.51 0.24 12.41
C THR A 249 -8.75 1.53 12.23
N GLN A 250 -7.51 1.59 12.69
CA GLN A 250 -6.71 2.78 12.53
C GLN A 250 -5.32 2.44 12.04
N VAL A 251 -5.04 2.83 10.80
CA VAL A 251 -3.67 3.16 10.41
C VAL A 251 -3.50 4.63 10.73
N LYS A 252 -2.43 5.04 11.40
CA LYS A 252 -2.12 6.45 11.64
C LYS A 252 -1.05 6.92 10.67
N SER A 253 -1.10 8.17 10.25
CA SER A 253 0.03 8.85 9.60
C SER A 253 0.46 10.06 10.39
N GLU A 254 1.77 10.24 10.50
CA GLU A 254 2.38 11.46 11.00
C GLU A 254 3.58 11.83 10.14
N GLY A 255 3.90 13.11 10.11
CA GLY A 255 5.07 13.65 9.43
C GLY A 255 5.41 15.01 10.03
N ASP A 256 6.42 15.65 9.47
CA ASP A 256 6.92 16.94 9.95
C ASP A 256 6.24 18.09 9.18
N THR A 257 6.26 19.28 9.77
CA THR A 257 5.92 20.52 9.06
C THR A 257 7.20 21.17 8.58
N ALA A 258 7.19 21.77 7.38
CA ALA A 258 8.29 22.64 6.94
C ALA A 258 8.55 23.72 7.98
N ALA A 259 9.81 23.85 8.42
CA ALA A 259 10.25 24.88 9.36
C ALA A 259 10.04 26.30 8.79
#